data_AF-A0A372NLC6-F1
#
_entry.id   AF-A0A372NLC6-F1
#
_cell.length_a   1.000
_cell.length_b   1.000
_cell.length_c   1.000
_cell.angle_alpha   90.00
_cell.angle_beta   90.00
_cell.angle_gamma   90.00
#
_symmetry.space_group_name_H-M   'P 1'
#
loop_
_entity.id
_entity.type
_entity.pdbx_description
1 polymer ?
#
loop_
_entity_poly.entity_id
_entity_poly.type
_entity_poly.pdbx_seq_one_letter_code
_entity_poly.pdbx_strand_id
1 'polypeptide(L)'
;MKLNDLSPNALKAAMESGTASWGEWGNAHKHARYIEPVKSRRRCHCGCKGRETHNGMCNGVALTSGCELYARRWVRAGRDALEKERGDE
;
A
#
# COMPACT_ATOMS: atom_id res chain seq x y z
N MET A 1 -5.76 -13.46 -12.79
CA MET A 1 -5.22 -13.41 -11.41
C MET A 1 -6.02 -14.38 -10.55
N LYS A 2 -5.39 -15.14 -9.64
CA LYS A 2 -6.09 -15.95 -8.64
C LYS A 2 -5.88 -15.34 -7.25
N LEU A 3 -6.94 -15.18 -6.46
CA LEU A 3 -6.87 -14.57 -5.12
C LEU A 3 -5.88 -15.27 -4.19
N ASN A 4 -5.81 -16.60 -4.26
CA ASN A 4 -4.98 -17.41 -3.37
C ASN A 4 -3.47 -17.25 -3.61
N ASP A 5 -3.07 -16.67 -4.75
CA ASP A 5 -1.67 -16.43 -5.08
C ASP A 5 -1.18 -15.08 -4.52
N LEU A 6 -2.07 -14.29 -3.90
CA LEU A 6 -1.72 -13.03 -3.27
C LEU A 6 -1.00 -13.23 -1.93
N SER A 7 -0.10 -12.30 -1.61
CA SER A 7 0.39 -12.17 -0.24
C SER A 7 -0.79 -11.90 0.72
N PRO A 8 -0.67 -12.25 2.02
CA PRO A 8 -1.74 -11.98 2.99
C PRO A 8 -2.17 -10.50 3.04
N ASN A 9 -1.22 -9.57 2.87
CA ASN A 9 -1.50 -8.14 2.86
C ASN A 9 -2.27 -7.72 1.59
N ALA A 10 -1.84 -8.22 0.43
CA ALA A 10 -2.53 -7.95 -0.84
C ALA A 10 -3.93 -8.58 -0.86
N LEU A 11 -4.09 -9.79 -0.33
CA LEU A 11 -5.39 -10.47 -0.23
C LEU A 11 -6.36 -9.67 0.64
N LYS A 12 -5.90 -9.18 1.80
CA LYS A 12 -6.70 -8.33 2.67
C LYS A 12 -7.15 -7.05 1.95
N ALA A 13 -6.23 -6.38 1.26
CA ALA A 13 -6.57 -5.17 0.50
C ALA A 13 -7.55 -5.47 -0.65
N ALA A 14 -7.39 -6.59 -1.35
CA ALA A 14 -8.31 -7.07 -2.38
C ALA A 14 -9.71 -7.36 -1.83
N MET A 15 -9.81 -7.93 -0.62
CA MET A 15 -11.08 -8.17 0.06
C MET A 15 -11.76 -6.87 0.52
N GLU A 16 -10.99 -5.82 0.83
CA GLU A 16 -11.50 -4.53 1.30
C GLU A 16 -11.97 -3.61 0.17
N SER A 17 -11.21 -3.51 -0.93
CA SER A 17 -11.49 -2.59 -2.04
C SER A 17 -11.85 -3.26 -3.36
N GLY A 18 -11.94 -4.59 -3.41
CA GLY A 18 -12.17 -5.37 -4.63
C GLY A 18 -10.89 -5.60 -5.46
N THR A 19 -11.05 -6.32 -6.57
CA THR A 19 -9.96 -6.74 -7.48
C THR A 19 -10.09 -6.19 -8.91
N ALA A 20 -10.92 -5.18 -9.12
CA ALA A 20 -11.07 -4.56 -10.43
C ALA A 20 -9.75 -3.92 -10.88
N SER A 21 -9.27 -4.28 -12.07
CA SER A 21 -8.00 -3.79 -12.63
C SER A 21 -6.78 -3.96 -11.72
N TRP A 22 -6.75 -5.03 -10.93
CA TRP A 22 -5.65 -5.30 -10.00
C TRP A 22 -4.33 -5.47 -10.75
N GLY A 23 -3.32 -4.70 -10.34
CA GLY A 23 -1.99 -4.67 -10.95
C GLY A 23 -1.88 -3.78 -12.19
N GLU A 24 -2.98 -3.18 -12.66
CA GLU A 24 -2.99 -2.28 -13.81
C GLU A 24 -2.84 -0.81 -13.38
N TRP A 25 -3.61 -0.40 -12.36
CA TRP A 25 -3.53 0.95 -11.80
C TRP A 25 -3.85 0.96 -10.30
N GLY A 26 -3.25 1.90 -9.57
CA GLY A 26 -3.49 2.11 -8.14
C GLY A 26 -3.79 3.58 -7.85
N ASN A 27 -4.75 3.83 -6.96
CA ASN A 27 -5.06 5.17 -6.47
C ASN A 27 -5.25 5.13 -4.95
N ALA A 28 -4.41 5.90 -4.27
CA ALA A 28 -4.32 5.98 -2.82
C ALA A 28 -5.62 6.47 -2.14
N HIS A 29 -6.53 7.11 -2.87
CA HIS A 29 -7.84 7.57 -2.39
C HIS A 29 -8.99 6.60 -2.70
N LYS A 30 -8.80 5.64 -3.61
CA LYS A 30 -9.89 4.75 -4.06
C LYS A 30 -9.72 3.31 -3.62
N HIS A 31 -8.49 2.85 -3.43
CA HIS A 31 -8.23 1.45 -3.07
C HIS A 31 -7.46 1.34 -1.76
N ALA A 32 -7.64 0.21 -1.09
CA ALA A 32 -6.98 -0.09 0.17
C ALA A 32 -5.45 -0.07 -0.01
N ARG A 33 -4.79 0.66 0.88
CA ARG A 33 -3.32 0.73 0.92
C ARG A 33 -2.79 -0.42 1.76
N TYR A 34 -1.71 -1.05 1.30
CA TYR A 34 -1.02 -2.10 2.05
C TYR A 34 0.50 -2.01 1.86
N ILE A 35 1.26 -2.82 2.59
CA ILE A 35 2.72 -2.83 2.50
C ILE A 35 3.24 -4.19 2.02
N GLU A 36 4.33 -4.17 1.27
CA GLU A 36 5.07 -5.36 0.84
C GLU A 36 6.58 -5.18 1.03
N PRO A 37 7.33 -6.22 1.44
CA PRO A 37 8.78 -6.13 1.52
C PRO A 37 9.40 -5.99 0.12
N VAL A 38 10.48 -5.22 0.02
CA VAL A 38 11.25 -5.03 -1.22
C VAL A 38 12.75 -5.05 -0.95
N LYS A 39 13.50 -5.64 -1.88
CA LYS A 39 14.96 -5.54 -1.90
C LYS A 39 15.36 -4.31 -2.73
N SER A 40 15.47 -3.15 -2.08
CA SER A 40 15.87 -1.89 -2.74
C SER A 40 17.33 -1.53 -2.43
N ARG A 41 18.00 -0.87 -3.37
CA ARG A 41 19.31 -0.24 -3.16
C ARG A 41 19.21 1.23 -2.74
N ARG A 42 18.01 1.80 -2.78
CA ARG A 42 17.77 3.20 -2.43
C ARG A 42 17.73 3.39 -0.91
N ARG A 43 18.03 4.61 -0.46
CA ARG A 43 17.92 5.02 0.94
C ARG A 43 16.51 5.52 1.22
N CYS A 44 16.01 5.30 2.44
CA CYS A 44 14.73 5.86 2.87
C CYS A 44 14.81 7.39 2.91
N HIS A 45 13.80 8.05 2.34
CA HIS A 45 13.63 9.51 2.41
C HIS A 45 12.98 9.99 3.72
N CYS A 46 12.57 9.06 4.58
CA CYS A 46 11.98 9.34 5.89
C CYS A 46 12.95 9.92 6.95
N GLY A 47 14.23 10.10 6.60
CA GLY A 47 15.26 10.61 7.52
C GLY A 47 16.01 9.55 8.33
N CYS A 48 15.59 8.27 8.31
CA CYS A 48 16.29 7.21 9.04
C CYS A 48 17.67 6.84 8.45
N LYS A 49 18.00 7.34 7.25
CA LYS A 49 19.23 7.08 6.49
C LYS A 49 19.50 5.59 6.14
N GLY A 50 18.65 4.68 6.59
CA GLY A 50 18.68 3.26 6.25
C GLY A 50 18.20 2.98 4.82
N ARG A 51 18.23 1.71 4.43
CA ARG A 51 17.72 1.26 3.12
C ARG A 51 16.20 1.25 3.11
N GLU A 52 15.62 1.45 1.93
CA GLU A 52 14.23 1.11 1.71
C GLU A 52 14.06 -0.42 1.81
N THR A 53 13.08 -0.84 2.60
CA THR A 53 12.79 -2.26 2.85
C THR A 53 11.36 -2.63 2.49
N HIS A 54 10.48 -1.65 2.28
CA HIS A 54 9.07 -1.86 1.99
C HIS A 54 8.56 -0.94 0.88
N ASN A 55 7.60 -1.43 0.12
CA ASN A 55 6.76 -0.67 -0.79
C ASN A 55 5.40 -0.40 -0.14
N GLY A 56 4.87 0.80 -0.36
CA GLY A 56 3.46 1.12 -0.17
C GLY A 56 2.71 0.79 -1.45
N MET A 57 1.84 -0.20 -1.36
CA MET A 57 1.10 -0.79 -2.46
C MET A 57 -0.37 -0.38 -2.41
N CYS A 58 -1.01 -0.38 -3.58
CA CYS A 58 -2.42 -0.09 -3.75
C CYS A 58 -2.90 -0.79 -5.02
N ASN A 59 -3.94 -1.62 -4.92
CA ASN A 59 -4.49 -2.40 -6.04
C ASN A 59 -3.41 -3.12 -6.89
N GLY A 60 -2.45 -3.78 -6.23
CA GLY A 60 -1.35 -4.46 -6.92
C GLY A 60 -0.20 -3.57 -7.42
N VAL A 61 -0.29 -2.24 -7.30
CA VAL A 61 0.69 -1.29 -7.83
C VAL A 61 1.46 -0.59 -6.69
N ALA A 62 2.79 -0.49 -6.83
CA ALA A 62 3.63 0.25 -5.90
C ALA A 62 3.53 1.76 -6.18
N LEU A 63 3.08 2.52 -5.19
CA LEU A 63 2.95 3.99 -5.28
C LEU A 63 4.06 4.73 -4.52
N THR A 64 4.64 4.08 -3.52
CA THR A 64 5.75 4.64 -2.74
C THR A 64 6.65 3.53 -2.22
N SER A 65 7.84 3.89 -1.77
CA SER A 65 8.80 2.99 -1.10
C SER A 65 9.38 3.65 0.14
N GLY A 66 9.93 2.88 1.07
CA GLY A 66 10.52 3.43 2.28
C GLY A 66 10.99 2.36 3.25
N CYS A 67 11.39 2.78 4.45
CA CYS A 67 11.51 1.85 5.57
C CYS A 67 10.12 1.39 6.04
N GLU A 68 10.08 0.34 6.87
CA GLU A 68 8.81 -0.19 7.39
C GLU A 68 7.96 0.89 8.07
N LEU A 69 8.58 1.72 8.91
CA LEU A 69 7.88 2.78 9.64
C LEU A 69 7.20 3.78 8.69
N TYR A 70 7.90 4.20 7.63
CA TYR A 70 7.34 5.11 6.64
C TYR A 70 6.17 4.47 5.89
N ALA A 71 6.35 3.24 5.42
CA ALA A 71 5.31 2.52 4.68
C ALA A 71 4.05 2.30 5.55
N ARG A 72 4.21 1.95 6.83
CA ARG A 72 3.10 1.84 7.79
C ARG A 72 2.37 3.16 8.02
N ARG A 73 3.11 4.27 8.15
CA ARG A 73 2.51 5.62 8.28
C ARG A 73 1.70 5.98 7.04
N TRP A 74 2.20 5.66 5.85
CA TRP A 74 1.50 5.92 4.59
C TRP A 74 0.20 5.11 4.44
N VAL A 75 0.19 3.84 4.86
CA VAL A 75 -1.03 3.02 4.91
C VAL A 75 -2.03 3.59 5.90
N ARG A 76 -1.60 3.91 7.13
CA ARG A 76 -2.48 4.48 8.16
C ARG A 76 -3.13 5.78 7.69
N ALA A 77 -2.33 6.71 7.16
CA ALA A 77 -2.84 7.97 6.63
C ALA A 77 -3.87 7.78 5.49
N GLY A 78 -3.80 6.66 4.78
CA GLY A 78 -4.79 6.32 3.76
C GLY A 78 -6.10 5.80 4.31
N ARG A 79 -6.02 4.97 5.33
CA ARG A 79 -7.21 4.52 6.06
C ARG A 79 -7.94 5.71 6.66
N ASP A 80 -7.22 6.61 7.32
CA ASP A 80 -7.81 7.81 7.93
C ASP A 80 -8.48 8.70 6.87
N ALA A 81 -7.90 8.79 5.65
CA ALA A 81 -8.50 9.53 4.53
C ALA A 81 -9.77 8.85 3.97
N LEU A 82 -9.74 7.52 3.78
CA LEU A 82 -10.89 6.75 3.29
C LEU A 82 -12.06 6.75 4.30
N GLU A 83 -11.77 6.64 5.59
CA GLU A 83 -12.77 6.70 6.65
C GLU A 83 -13.43 8.08 6.70
N LYS A 84 -12.67 9.16 6.50
CA LYS A 84 -13.21 10.50 6.40
C LYS A 84 -14.15 10.68 5.20
N GLU A 85 -13.73 10.24 4.01
CA GLU A 85 -14.56 10.33 2.80
C GLU A 85 -15.88 9.55 2.91
N ARG A 86 -15.90 8.41 3.63
CA ARG A 86 -17.12 7.62 3.87
C ARG A 86 -18.04 8.18 4.95
N GLY A 87 -17.54 9.04 5.83
CA GLY A 87 -18.33 9.67 6.91
C GLY A 87 -18.92 11.02 6.51
N ASP A 88 -18.47 11.59 5.41
CA ASP A 88 -18.95 12.86 4.84
C ASP A 88 -20.07 12.64 3.77
N GLU A 89 -20.54 11.41 3.58
CA GLU A 89 -21.68 10.99 2.73
C GLU A 89 -22.87 10.52 3.57
#